data_AF-A0A0V0GDQ3-F1
#
_entry.id   AF-A0A0V0GDQ3-F1
#
_cell.length_a   1.000
_cell.length_b   1.000
_cell.length_c   1.000
_cell.angle_alpha   90.00
_cell.angle_beta   90.00
_cell.angle_gamma   90.00
#
_symmetry.space_group_name_H-M   'P 1'
#
loop_
_entity.id
_entity.type
_entity.pdbx_description
1 polymer ?
#
loop_
_entity_poly.entity_id
_entity_poly.type
_entity_poly.pdbx_seq_one_letter_code
_entity_poly.pdbx_strand_id
1 'polypeptide(L)'
;VAKGDNKTAVKICLEIIRQVPTAPEPFLTLAGIYDEMGEQDKCLQMSLVAAHLSSTDVDQWIHLAEMSEKQGNVKQAVTCYTKAINLDITNMELHEKRATLLEILGDKRTALRGYLRLLSSLKAEQGEQILNIAKFIAEIYHKENDIVKASAALDVAIEKCPSFINSEFINLQLDLLLLLKNYRRCLELMVGFCDLVVEAETNDKDTFIVLNCSIPS
;
A
#
# COMPACT_ATOMS: atom_id res chain seq x y z
N VAL A 1 -46.60 6.23 -10.50
CA VAL A 1 -46.24 5.83 -11.89
C VAL A 1 -44.91 5.09 -11.92
N ALA A 2 -43.85 5.55 -11.22
CA ALA A 2 -42.51 4.94 -11.20
C ALA A 2 -42.42 3.41 -10.90
N LYS A 3 -43.16 2.88 -9.91
CA LYS A 3 -43.08 1.44 -9.55
C LYS A 3 -43.46 0.46 -10.69
N GLY A 4 -44.29 0.88 -11.64
CA GLY A 4 -44.68 0.04 -12.79
C GLY A 4 -43.60 0.00 -13.86
N ASP A 5 -42.84 1.08 -14.00
CA ASP A 5 -41.75 1.24 -14.95
C ASP A 5 -40.52 0.43 -14.51
N ASN A 6 -40.15 0.53 -13.22
CA ASN A 6 -39.02 -0.20 -12.64
C ASN A 6 -39.14 -1.72 -12.82
N LYS A 7 -40.35 -2.30 -12.69
CA LYS A 7 -40.57 -3.74 -12.91
C LYS A 7 -40.37 -4.17 -14.37
N THR A 8 -40.72 -3.30 -15.31
CA THR A 8 -40.58 -3.58 -16.74
C THR A 8 -39.12 -3.45 -17.15
N ALA A 9 -38.43 -2.41 -16.67
CA ALA A 9 -37.00 -2.19 -16.87
C ALA A 9 -36.16 -3.36 -16.32
N VAL A 10 -36.47 -3.85 -15.11
CA VAL A 10 -35.79 -5.04 -14.54
C VAL A 10 -35.92 -6.26 -15.46
N LYS A 11 -37.12 -6.54 -15.99
CA LYS A 11 -37.33 -7.67 -16.90
C LYS A 11 -36.51 -7.55 -18.18
N ILE A 12 -36.45 -6.35 -18.75
CA ILE A 12 -35.66 -6.08 -19.96
C ILE A 12 -34.17 -6.31 -19.66
N CYS A 13 -33.66 -5.75 -18.56
CA CYS A 13 -32.26 -5.93 -18.19
C CYS A 13 -31.90 -7.40 -17.98
N LEU A 14 -32.75 -8.18 -17.31
CA LEU A 14 -32.53 -9.61 -17.10
C LEU A 14 -32.54 -10.41 -18.42
N GLU A 15 -33.40 -10.05 -19.38
CA GLU A 15 -33.39 -10.68 -20.70
C GLU A 15 -32.13 -10.34 -21.49
N ILE A 16 -31.65 -9.10 -21.41
CA ILE A 16 -30.37 -8.72 -22.03
C ILE A 16 -29.22 -9.49 -21.38
N ILE A 17 -29.17 -9.60 -20.06
CA ILE A 17 -28.14 -10.38 -19.34
C ILE A 17 -28.17 -11.85 -19.76
N ARG A 18 -29.37 -12.42 -19.96
CA ARG A 18 -29.53 -13.81 -20.43
C ARG A 18 -28.92 -14.02 -21.81
N GLN A 19 -29.00 -13.02 -22.69
CA GLN A 19 -28.48 -13.09 -24.06
C GLN A 19 -26.99 -12.70 -24.13
N VAL A 20 -26.57 -11.70 -23.34
CA VAL A 20 -25.23 -11.10 -23.35
C VAL A 20 -24.79 -10.86 -21.89
N PRO A 21 -24.29 -11.90 -21.19
CA PRO A 21 -23.94 -11.79 -19.76
C PRO A 21 -22.67 -10.98 -19.49
N THR A 22 -21.93 -10.62 -20.54
CA THR A 22 -20.69 -9.84 -20.45
C THR A 22 -20.92 -8.34 -20.68
N ALA A 23 -22.14 -7.91 -21.03
CA ALA A 23 -22.47 -6.50 -21.18
C ALA A 23 -22.62 -5.86 -19.79
N PRO A 24 -21.84 -4.81 -19.44
CA PRO A 24 -21.93 -4.16 -18.13
C PRO A 24 -23.17 -3.26 -17.96
N GLU A 25 -23.73 -2.71 -19.05
CA GLU A 25 -24.79 -1.70 -19.04
C GLU A 25 -26.11 -2.16 -18.39
N PRO A 26 -26.59 -3.41 -18.62
CA PRO A 26 -27.77 -3.92 -17.93
C PRO A 26 -27.56 -4.04 -16.41
N PHE A 27 -26.36 -4.40 -15.96
CA PHE A 27 -26.04 -4.48 -14.53
C PHE A 27 -26.00 -3.09 -13.88
N LEU A 28 -25.42 -2.09 -14.55
CA LEU A 28 -25.45 -0.70 -14.08
C LEU A 28 -26.89 -0.17 -13.97
N THR A 29 -27.73 -0.49 -14.96
CA THR A 29 -29.14 -0.11 -14.96
C THR A 29 -29.90 -0.77 -13.81
N LEU A 30 -29.68 -2.06 -13.58
CA LEU A 30 -30.26 -2.78 -12.44
C LEU A 30 -29.78 -2.22 -11.10
N ALA A 31 -28.50 -1.85 -10.98
CA ALA A 31 -27.97 -1.22 -9.78
C ALA A 31 -28.71 0.07 -9.44
N GLY A 32 -28.87 0.98 -10.42
CA GLY A 32 -29.62 2.23 -10.24
C GLY A 32 -31.08 1.99 -9.84
N ILE A 33 -31.77 1.03 -10.47
CA ILE A 33 -33.15 0.67 -10.10
C ILE A 33 -33.22 0.14 -8.66
N TYR A 34 -32.28 -0.71 -8.25
CA TYR A 34 -32.26 -1.24 -6.89
C TYR A 34 -31.92 -0.17 -5.85
N ASP A 35 -31.07 0.79 -6.18
CA ASP A 35 -30.78 1.95 -5.32
C ASP A 35 -32.03 2.80 -5.09
N GLU A 36 -32.77 3.15 -6.16
CA GLU A 36 -34.06 3.87 -6.06
C GLU A 36 -35.11 3.12 -5.23
N MET A 37 -35.04 1.79 -5.23
CA MET A 37 -35.93 0.92 -4.44
C MET A 37 -35.49 0.77 -2.98
N GLY A 38 -34.32 1.30 -2.60
CA GLY A 38 -33.72 1.11 -1.28
C GLY A 38 -33.14 -0.28 -1.03
N GLU A 39 -32.98 -1.08 -2.08
CA GLU A 39 -32.49 -2.46 -2.04
C GLU A 39 -30.96 -2.49 -2.16
N GLN A 40 -30.30 -1.96 -1.13
CA GLN A 40 -28.85 -1.69 -1.12
C GLN A 40 -27.98 -2.94 -1.39
N ASP A 41 -28.38 -4.12 -0.91
CA ASP A 41 -27.64 -5.36 -1.17
C ASP A 41 -27.65 -5.73 -2.66
N LYS A 42 -28.80 -5.60 -3.31
CA LYS A 42 -28.94 -5.89 -4.75
C LYS A 42 -28.24 -4.82 -5.59
N CYS A 43 -28.33 -3.56 -5.18
CA CYS A 43 -27.57 -2.47 -5.79
C CYS A 43 -26.07 -2.81 -5.79
N LEU A 44 -25.49 -3.11 -4.63
CA LEU A 44 -24.07 -3.45 -4.51
C LEU A 44 -23.69 -4.65 -5.38
N GLN A 45 -24.49 -5.73 -5.37
CA GLN A 45 -24.22 -6.92 -6.17
C GLN A 45 -24.18 -6.60 -7.67
N MET A 46 -25.16 -5.86 -8.19
CA MET A 46 -25.19 -5.51 -9.61
C MET A 46 -24.05 -4.56 -9.98
N SER A 47 -23.74 -3.57 -9.13
CA SER A 47 -22.61 -2.67 -9.35
C SER A 47 -21.26 -3.38 -9.35
N LEU A 48 -21.07 -4.39 -8.48
CA LEU A 48 -19.84 -5.20 -8.46
C LEU A 48 -19.66 -6.04 -9.73
N VAL A 49 -20.75 -6.62 -10.25
CA VAL A 49 -20.71 -7.38 -11.50
C VAL A 49 -20.38 -6.44 -12.67
N ALA A 50 -21.07 -5.29 -12.76
CA ALA A 50 -20.78 -4.28 -13.76
C ALA A 50 -19.30 -3.85 -13.73
N ALA A 51 -18.79 -3.55 -12.53
CA ALA A 51 -17.40 -3.12 -12.36
C ALA A 51 -16.40 -4.21 -12.76
N HIS A 52 -16.69 -5.49 -12.46
CA HIS A 52 -15.84 -6.60 -12.88
C HIS A 52 -15.76 -6.77 -14.40
N LEU A 53 -16.80 -6.37 -15.14
CA LEU A 53 -16.86 -6.53 -16.59
C LEU A 53 -16.14 -5.41 -17.34
N SER A 54 -16.10 -4.19 -16.81
CA SER A 54 -15.59 -3.03 -17.57
C SER A 54 -14.83 -1.97 -16.77
N SER A 55 -14.82 -2.00 -15.44
CA SER A 55 -14.26 -0.88 -14.68
C SER A 55 -12.74 -0.85 -14.71
N THR A 56 -12.23 0.22 -15.34
CA THR A 56 -10.85 0.68 -15.24
C THR A 56 -10.74 1.93 -14.36
N ASP A 57 -11.79 2.25 -13.61
CA ASP A 57 -11.88 3.47 -12.81
C ASP A 57 -11.60 3.17 -11.33
N VAL A 58 -10.58 3.83 -10.78
CA VAL A 58 -10.17 3.69 -9.38
C VAL A 58 -11.31 4.10 -8.45
N ASP A 59 -11.98 5.21 -8.74
CA ASP A 59 -13.01 5.79 -7.86
C ASP A 59 -14.24 4.90 -7.74
N GLN A 60 -14.61 4.23 -8.84
CA GLN A 60 -15.68 3.24 -8.83
C GLN A 60 -15.37 2.07 -7.87
N TRP A 61 -14.13 1.55 -7.88
CA TRP A 61 -13.73 0.49 -6.96
C TRP A 61 -13.65 0.94 -5.50
N ILE A 62 -13.22 2.19 -5.26
CA ILE A 62 -13.25 2.80 -3.92
C ILE A 62 -14.69 2.85 -3.41
N HIS A 63 -15.62 3.38 -4.21
CA HIS A 63 -17.03 3.49 -3.83
C HIS A 63 -17.64 2.13 -3.46
N LEU A 64 -17.36 1.09 -4.26
CA LEU A 64 -17.81 -0.27 -3.99
C LEU A 64 -17.17 -0.88 -2.74
N ALA A 65 -15.92 -0.53 -2.44
CA ALA A 65 -15.27 -0.93 -1.20
C ALA A 65 -15.98 -0.31 0.01
N GLU A 66 -16.23 0.99 -0.02
CA GLU A 66 -16.91 1.72 1.06
C GLU A 66 -18.35 1.25 1.27
N MET A 67 -19.10 0.96 0.20
CA MET A 67 -20.42 0.35 0.29
C MET A 67 -20.35 -1.03 0.96
N SER A 68 -19.36 -1.84 0.58
CA SER A 68 -19.14 -3.16 1.18
C SER A 68 -18.79 -3.05 2.67
N GLU A 69 -17.98 -2.07 3.07
CA GLU A 69 -17.68 -1.80 4.48
C GLU A 69 -18.92 -1.40 5.28
N LYS A 70 -19.74 -0.49 4.74
CA LYS A 70 -20.99 -0.06 5.38
C LYS A 70 -21.96 -1.22 5.62
N GLN A 71 -21.93 -2.24 4.77
CA GLN A 71 -22.72 -3.47 4.91
C GLN A 71 -22.05 -4.55 5.78
N GLY A 72 -20.85 -4.29 6.31
CA GLY A 72 -20.08 -5.25 7.11
C GLY A 72 -19.39 -6.34 6.28
N ASN A 73 -19.41 -6.24 4.95
CA ASN A 73 -18.79 -7.19 4.02
C ASN A 73 -17.28 -6.95 3.88
N VAL A 74 -16.53 -7.07 4.98
CA VAL A 74 -15.09 -6.71 5.07
C VAL A 74 -14.24 -7.40 4.00
N LYS A 75 -14.44 -8.70 3.74
CA LYS A 75 -13.67 -9.43 2.70
C LYS A 75 -13.91 -8.90 1.29
N GLN A 76 -15.15 -8.48 1.02
CA GLN A 76 -15.51 -7.89 -0.28
C GLN A 76 -14.88 -6.51 -0.42
N ALA A 77 -14.91 -5.68 0.63
CA ALA A 77 -14.21 -4.40 0.65
C ALA A 77 -12.70 -4.54 0.36
N VAL A 78 -12.02 -5.51 1.00
CA VAL A 78 -10.61 -5.82 0.71
C VAL A 78 -10.39 -6.18 -0.77
N THR A 79 -11.33 -6.91 -1.37
CA THR A 79 -11.25 -7.28 -2.80
C THR A 79 -11.41 -6.04 -3.69
N CYS A 80 -12.37 -5.16 -3.39
CA CYS A 80 -12.59 -3.91 -4.12
C CYS A 80 -11.38 -2.98 -4.01
N TYR A 81 -10.83 -2.75 -2.81
CA TYR A 81 -9.60 -1.96 -2.66
C TYR A 81 -8.40 -2.60 -3.38
N THR A 82 -8.34 -3.93 -3.43
CA THR A 82 -7.28 -4.60 -4.21
C THR A 82 -7.41 -4.34 -5.70
N LYS A 83 -8.64 -4.25 -6.24
CA LYS A 83 -8.87 -3.84 -7.62
C LYS A 83 -8.46 -2.38 -7.85
N ALA A 84 -8.84 -1.46 -6.95
CA ALA A 84 -8.44 -0.06 -7.00
C ALA A 84 -6.91 0.10 -7.00
N ILE A 85 -6.20 -0.61 -6.10
CA ILE A 85 -4.73 -0.60 -5.99
C ILE A 85 -4.03 -1.16 -7.24
N ASN A 86 -4.67 -2.08 -7.96
CA ASN A 86 -4.08 -2.58 -9.21
C ASN A 86 -4.18 -1.55 -10.35
N LEU A 87 -5.11 -0.60 -10.27
CA LEU A 87 -5.24 0.51 -11.22
C LEU A 87 -4.34 1.69 -10.84
N ASP A 88 -4.24 1.99 -9.55
CA ASP A 88 -3.28 2.96 -9.00
C ASP A 88 -2.54 2.36 -7.80
N ILE A 89 -1.36 1.81 -8.07
CA ILE A 89 -0.53 1.20 -7.04
C ILE A 89 0.09 2.22 -6.10
N THR A 90 0.22 3.49 -6.53
CA THR A 90 0.95 4.54 -5.82
C THR A 90 0.13 5.27 -4.77
N ASN A 91 -1.20 5.11 -4.83
CA ASN A 91 -2.11 5.71 -3.87
C ASN A 91 -2.01 5.02 -2.50
N MET A 92 -1.31 5.69 -1.57
CA MET A 92 -1.09 5.21 -0.21
C MET A 92 -2.38 5.01 0.59
N GLU A 93 -3.37 5.89 0.41
CA GLU A 93 -4.64 5.83 1.14
C GLU A 93 -5.35 4.50 0.87
N LEU A 94 -5.30 3.98 -0.35
CA LEU A 94 -5.90 2.69 -0.68
C LEU A 94 -5.23 1.53 0.06
N HIS A 95 -3.90 1.56 0.18
CA HIS A 95 -3.18 0.53 0.93
C HIS A 95 -3.49 0.62 2.42
N GLU A 96 -3.62 1.82 2.98
CA GLU A 96 -4.05 2.04 4.37
C GLU A 96 -5.46 1.52 4.62
N LYS A 97 -6.43 1.92 3.80
CA LYS A 97 -7.83 1.42 3.88
C LYS A 97 -7.89 -0.09 3.79
N ARG A 98 -7.12 -0.70 2.89
CA ARG A 98 -7.06 -2.17 2.80
C ARG A 98 -6.37 -2.79 4.01
N ALA A 99 -5.31 -2.17 4.54
CA ALA A 99 -4.56 -2.69 5.67
C ALA A 99 -5.38 -2.70 6.96
N THR A 100 -6.18 -1.66 7.22
CA THR A 100 -7.09 -1.61 8.38
C THR A 100 -8.12 -2.74 8.31
N LEU A 101 -8.69 -2.99 7.13
CA LEU A 101 -9.62 -4.11 6.92
C LEU A 101 -8.94 -5.48 7.07
N LEU A 102 -7.72 -5.63 6.58
CA LEU A 102 -6.93 -6.84 6.77
C LEU A 102 -6.58 -7.08 8.25
N GLU A 103 -6.35 -6.02 9.03
CA GLU A 103 -6.15 -6.13 10.48
C GLU A 103 -7.42 -6.61 11.19
N ILE A 104 -8.60 -6.13 10.80
CA ILE A 104 -9.89 -6.65 11.30
C ILE A 104 -10.02 -8.16 10.98
N LEU A 105 -9.52 -8.60 9.82
CA LEU A 105 -9.50 -10.02 9.44
C LEU A 105 -8.33 -10.82 10.07
N GLY A 106 -7.42 -10.18 10.80
CA GLY A 106 -6.24 -10.79 11.38
C GLY A 106 -5.10 -11.10 10.39
N ASP A 107 -5.18 -10.61 9.14
CA ASP A 107 -4.19 -10.86 8.08
C ASP A 107 -3.21 -9.69 7.88
N LYS A 108 -2.49 -9.34 8.95
CA LYS A 108 -1.48 -8.28 8.95
C LYS A 108 -0.34 -8.56 7.94
N ARG A 109 -0.05 -9.84 7.69
CA ARG A 109 1.01 -10.26 6.77
C ARG A 109 0.72 -9.87 5.32
N THR A 110 -0.54 -9.96 4.89
CA THR A 110 -0.93 -9.53 3.54
C THR A 110 -0.88 -8.02 3.40
N ALA A 111 -1.22 -7.26 4.44
CA ALA A 111 -1.08 -5.81 4.45
C ALA A 111 0.39 -5.38 4.26
N LEU A 112 1.29 -5.97 5.05
CA LEU A 112 2.74 -5.70 4.97
C LEU A 112 3.33 -6.04 3.59
N ARG A 113 2.93 -7.17 3.01
CA ARG A 113 3.30 -7.52 1.62
C ARG A 113 2.81 -6.48 0.61
N GLY A 114 1.63 -5.90 0.83
CA GLY A 114 1.10 -4.80 0.04
C GLY A 114 2.00 -3.57 0.07
N TYR A 115 2.39 -3.13 1.27
CA TYR A 115 3.29 -1.97 1.45
C TYR A 115 4.69 -2.21 0.86
N LEU A 116 5.25 -3.41 1.00
CA LEU A 116 6.53 -3.75 0.36
C LEU A 116 6.43 -3.68 -1.17
N ARG A 117 5.32 -4.16 -1.74
CA ARG A 117 5.07 -4.03 -3.19
C ARG A 117 4.97 -2.57 -3.61
N LEU A 118 4.24 -1.76 -2.84
CA LEU A 118 4.15 -0.31 -3.06
C LEU A 118 5.55 0.33 -3.06
N LEU A 119 6.34 0.12 -2.01
CA LEU A 119 7.71 0.65 -1.89
C LEU A 119 8.58 0.26 -3.09
N SER A 120 8.49 -1.00 -3.54
CA SER A 120 9.22 -1.48 -4.72
C SER A 120 8.78 -0.80 -6.02
N SER A 121 7.50 -0.44 -6.14
CA SER A 121 6.91 0.14 -7.36
C SER A 121 7.16 1.64 -7.54
N LEU A 122 7.41 2.38 -6.45
CA LEU A 122 7.69 3.81 -6.51
C LEU A 122 9.00 4.10 -7.27
N LYS A 123 9.17 5.32 -7.77
CA LYS A 123 10.40 5.75 -8.46
C LYS A 123 11.20 6.75 -7.64
N ALA A 124 12.48 6.94 -7.96
CA ALA A 124 13.38 7.79 -7.18
C ALA A 124 12.92 9.25 -7.05
N GLU A 125 12.12 9.75 -8.01
CA GLU A 125 11.53 11.09 -7.96
C GLU A 125 10.49 11.24 -6.85
N GLN A 126 9.94 10.12 -6.36
CA GLN A 126 8.94 10.06 -5.28
C GLN A 126 9.62 9.86 -3.91
N GLY A 127 10.76 10.51 -3.69
CA GLY A 127 11.60 10.31 -2.51
C GLY A 127 10.84 10.45 -1.20
N GLU A 128 10.07 11.53 -1.00
CA GLU A 128 9.27 11.72 0.23
C GLU A 128 8.30 10.56 0.50
N GLN A 129 7.64 10.04 -0.54
CA GLN A 129 6.74 8.90 -0.41
C GLN A 129 7.50 7.62 -0.05
N ILE A 130 8.64 7.37 -0.71
CA ILE A 130 9.52 6.24 -0.43
C ILE A 130 9.97 6.27 1.03
N LEU A 131 10.41 7.43 1.53
CA LEU A 131 10.87 7.61 2.91
C LEU A 131 9.74 7.32 3.89
N ASN A 132 8.55 7.89 3.67
CA ASN A 132 7.40 7.70 4.55
C ASN A 132 6.98 6.22 4.63
N ILE A 133 6.92 5.53 3.49
CA ILE A 133 6.52 4.11 3.44
C ILE A 133 7.59 3.21 4.04
N ALA A 134 8.88 3.50 3.79
CA ALA A 134 9.97 2.75 4.41
C ALA A 134 9.97 2.89 5.93
N LYS A 135 9.77 4.10 6.47
CA LYS A 135 9.59 4.34 7.91
C LYS A 135 8.42 3.54 8.46
N PHE A 136 7.27 3.60 7.79
CA PHE A 136 6.08 2.87 8.22
C PHE A 136 6.28 1.35 8.24
N ILE A 137 6.92 0.78 7.22
CA ILE A 137 7.27 -0.66 7.17
C ILE A 137 8.26 -1.01 8.28
N ALA A 138 9.27 -0.15 8.51
CA ALA A 138 10.24 -0.34 9.58
C ALA A 138 9.59 -0.34 10.96
N GLU A 139 8.64 0.56 11.22
CA GLU A 139 7.86 0.59 12.47
C GLU A 139 7.06 -0.70 12.69
N ILE A 140 6.45 -1.25 11.64
CA ILE A 140 5.73 -2.53 11.73
C ILE A 140 6.68 -3.65 12.14
N TYR A 141 7.81 -3.78 11.45
CA TYR A 141 8.79 -4.82 11.77
C TYR A 141 9.44 -4.62 13.14
N HIS A 142 9.68 -3.37 13.54
CA HIS A 142 10.20 -3.04 14.87
C HIS A 142 9.20 -3.46 15.97
N LYS A 143 7.90 -3.22 15.78
CA LYS A 143 6.85 -3.71 16.70
C LYS A 143 6.76 -5.23 16.76
N GLU A 144 7.08 -5.91 15.66
CA GLU A 144 7.22 -7.39 15.60
C GLU A 144 8.58 -7.90 16.13
N ASN A 145 9.46 -7.01 16.60
CA ASN A 145 10.82 -7.29 17.05
C ASN A 145 11.74 -7.90 15.96
N ASP A 146 11.41 -7.70 14.69
CA ASP A 146 12.22 -8.10 13.53
C ASP A 146 13.08 -6.91 13.06
N ILE A 147 14.09 -6.57 13.88
CA ILE A 147 14.98 -5.42 13.67
C ILE A 147 15.74 -5.53 12.33
N VAL A 148 16.05 -6.76 11.90
CA VAL A 148 16.75 -7.01 10.63
C VAL A 148 15.91 -6.52 9.46
N LYS A 149 14.62 -6.89 9.41
CA LYS A 149 13.73 -6.44 8.33
C LYS A 149 13.36 -4.97 8.45
N ALA A 150 13.28 -4.43 9.67
CA ALA A 150 13.10 -3.00 9.87
C ALA A 150 14.24 -2.19 9.24
N SER A 151 15.49 -2.57 9.55
CA SER A 151 16.71 -1.97 8.97
C SER A 151 16.74 -2.11 7.45
N ALA A 152 16.39 -3.30 6.94
CA ALA A 152 16.37 -3.55 5.49
C ALA A 152 15.36 -2.68 4.74
N ALA A 153 14.19 -2.38 5.35
CA ALA A 153 13.20 -1.52 4.73
C ALA A 153 13.71 -0.07 4.58
N LEU A 154 14.45 0.44 5.57
CA LEU A 154 15.08 1.77 5.49
C LEU A 154 16.24 1.80 4.50
N ASP A 155 17.05 0.73 4.41
CA ASP A 155 18.14 0.62 3.43
C ASP A 155 17.60 0.74 1.99
N VAL A 156 16.44 0.14 1.68
CA VAL A 156 15.81 0.27 0.36
C VAL A 156 15.54 1.75 0.01
N ALA A 157 15.12 2.58 0.98
CA ALA A 157 14.91 4.00 0.73
C ALA A 157 16.25 4.74 0.52
N ILE A 158 17.25 4.45 1.35
CA ILE A 158 18.59 5.08 1.25
C ILE A 158 19.22 4.81 -0.12
N GLU A 159 19.14 3.56 -0.61
CA GLU A 159 19.69 3.18 -1.90
C GLU A 159 18.91 3.77 -3.08
N LYS A 160 17.58 3.86 -2.96
CA LYS A 160 16.70 4.24 -4.06
C LYS A 160 16.61 5.75 -4.27
N CYS A 161 16.70 6.54 -3.21
CA CYS A 161 16.60 7.99 -3.28
C CYS A 161 17.56 8.69 -2.29
N PRO A 162 18.89 8.54 -2.46
CA PRO A 162 19.89 9.09 -1.54
C PRO A 162 19.80 10.62 -1.43
N SER A 163 19.37 11.32 -2.49
CA SER A 163 19.23 12.78 -2.48
C SER A 163 18.13 13.32 -1.56
N PHE A 164 17.20 12.48 -1.13
CA PHE A 164 16.11 12.86 -0.22
C PHE A 164 16.40 12.50 1.24
N ILE A 165 17.49 11.78 1.50
CA ILE A 165 17.84 11.31 2.83
C ILE A 165 18.31 12.48 3.68
N ASN A 166 17.71 12.62 4.86
CA ASN A 166 18.06 13.63 5.85
C ASN A 166 18.62 12.98 7.12
N SER A 167 19.14 13.81 8.02
CA SER A 167 19.76 13.35 9.28
C SER A 167 18.78 12.58 10.16
N GLU A 168 17.50 12.94 10.19
CA GLU A 168 16.47 12.20 10.93
C GLU A 168 16.32 10.76 10.43
N PHE A 169 16.26 10.58 9.11
CA PHE A 169 16.15 9.26 8.49
C PHE A 169 17.39 8.40 8.76
N ILE A 170 18.58 9.01 8.69
CA ILE A 170 19.84 8.33 9.00
C ILE A 170 19.90 7.94 10.47
N ASN A 171 19.53 8.83 11.40
CA ASN A 171 19.53 8.53 12.84
C ASN A 171 18.62 7.33 13.15
N LEU A 172 17.44 7.27 12.54
CA LEU A 172 16.56 6.11 12.68
C LEU A 172 17.24 4.81 12.23
N GLN A 173 17.94 4.82 11.10
CA GLN A 173 18.67 3.65 10.61
C GLN A 173 19.87 3.32 11.50
N LEU A 174 20.59 4.32 12.02
CA LEU A 174 21.71 4.11 12.93
C LEU A 174 21.25 3.43 14.22
N ASP A 175 20.12 3.84 14.79
CA ASP A 175 19.57 3.21 16.00
C ASP A 175 19.31 1.70 15.78
N LEU A 176 18.70 1.34 14.64
CA LEU A 176 18.47 -0.07 14.29
C LEU A 176 19.78 -0.84 14.07
N LEU A 177 20.75 -0.25 13.38
CA LEU A 177 22.04 -0.88 13.12
C LEU A 177 22.86 -1.07 14.40
N LEU A 178 22.79 -0.14 15.35
CA LEU A 178 23.43 -0.27 16.67
C LEU A 178 22.84 -1.43 17.46
N LEU A 179 21.51 -1.62 17.42
CA LEU A 179 20.84 -2.79 18.01
C LEU A 179 21.31 -4.10 17.37
N LEU A 180 21.51 -4.09 16.04
CA LEU A 180 22.06 -5.22 15.28
C LEU A 180 23.58 -5.39 15.44
N LYS A 181 24.26 -4.47 16.14
CA LYS A 181 25.73 -4.39 16.25
C LYS A 181 26.44 -4.31 14.90
N ASN A 182 25.77 -3.75 13.88
CA ASN A 182 26.32 -3.56 12.55
C ASN A 182 27.08 -2.23 12.44
N TYR A 183 28.17 -2.13 13.19
CA TYR A 183 28.96 -0.89 13.31
C TYR A 183 29.60 -0.46 11.98
N ARG A 184 29.90 -1.41 11.09
CA ARG A 184 30.44 -1.13 9.76
C ARG A 184 29.45 -0.29 8.96
N ARG A 185 28.20 -0.76 8.85
CA ARG A 185 27.17 -0.02 8.14
C ARG A 185 26.86 1.32 8.79
N CYS A 186 26.90 1.42 10.13
CA CYS A 186 26.78 2.70 10.82
C CYS A 186 27.82 3.72 10.33
N LEU A 187 29.09 3.32 10.28
CA LEU A 187 30.18 4.20 9.83
C LEU A 187 30.03 4.57 8.35
N GLU A 188 29.66 3.62 7.49
CA GLU A 188 29.38 3.89 6.07
C GLU A 188 28.30 4.97 5.90
N LEU A 189 27.22 4.91 6.68
CA LEU A 189 26.15 5.92 6.62
C LEU A 189 26.59 7.26 7.19
N MET A 190 27.36 7.28 8.28
CA MET A 190 27.86 8.53 8.86
C MET A 190 28.87 9.23 7.93
N VAL A 191 29.73 8.48 7.25
CA VAL A 191 30.64 9.02 6.23
C VAL A 191 29.85 9.52 5.02
N GLY A 192 28.84 8.76 4.58
CA GLY A 192 28.07 9.09 3.38
C GLY A 192 27.09 10.24 3.53
N PHE A 193 26.52 10.46 4.72
CA PHE A 193 25.39 11.38 4.93
C PHE A 193 25.58 12.36 6.10
N CYS A 194 26.63 12.23 6.91
CA CYS A 194 26.87 13.09 8.08
C CYS A 194 28.22 13.79 8.06
N ASP A 195 28.87 13.86 6.89
CA ASP A 195 30.20 14.45 6.66
C ASP A 195 31.30 13.90 7.59
N LEU A 196 31.11 12.73 8.21
CA LEU A 196 32.10 12.14 9.10
C LEU A 196 33.34 11.72 8.30
N VAL A 197 34.51 12.22 8.70
CA VAL A 197 35.79 11.78 8.17
C VAL A 197 36.34 10.71 9.11
N VAL A 198 36.64 9.53 8.56
CA VAL A 198 37.17 8.38 9.31
C VAL A 198 38.51 7.96 8.72
N GLU A 199 39.54 7.94 9.56
CA GLU A 199 40.83 7.31 9.24
C GLU A 199 40.83 5.91 9.85
N ALA A 200 41.03 4.89 9.02
CA ALA A 200 41.01 3.50 9.48
C ALA A 200 42.14 2.66 8.86
N GLU A 201 42.70 1.75 9.66
CA GLU A 201 43.63 0.72 9.23
C GLU A 201 42.88 -0.59 8.99
N THR A 202 43.07 -1.19 7.82
CA THR A 202 42.48 -2.49 7.46
C THR A 202 43.49 -3.60 7.71
N ASN A 203 43.10 -4.61 8.50
CA ASN A 203 43.91 -5.83 8.66
C ASN A 203 43.47 -6.89 7.63
N ASP A 204 44.34 -7.87 7.34
CA ASP A 204 44.14 -8.98 6.38
C ASP A 204 42.87 -9.85 6.62
N LYS A 205 42.09 -9.59 7.67
CA LYS A 205 40.90 -10.35 8.09
C LYS A 205 39.58 -9.60 7.95
N ASP A 206 39.50 -8.60 7.09
CA ASP A 206 38.27 -7.83 6.81
C ASP A 206 37.75 -7.04 8.04
N THR A 207 38.61 -6.88 9.04
CA THR A 207 38.41 -6.04 10.23
C THR A 207 39.21 -4.76 10.09
N PHE A 208 38.61 -3.62 10.40
CA PHE A 208 39.28 -2.33 10.41
C PHE A 208 39.34 -1.75 11.83
N ILE A 209 40.42 -1.02 12.13
CA ILE A 209 40.59 -0.26 13.36
C ILE A 209 40.45 1.21 12.99
N VAL A 210 39.49 1.89 13.62
CA VAL A 210 39.32 3.34 13.48
C VAL A 210 40.43 4.03 14.28
N LEU A 211 41.28 4.78 13.58
CA LEU A 211 42.39 5.53 14.17
C LEU A 211 41.97 6.94 14.59
N ASN A 212 41.13 7.58 13.77
CA ASN A 212 40.67 8.95 13.99
C ASN A 212 39.28 9.17 13.39
N CYS A 213 38.47 10.01 14.03
CA CYS A 213 37.16 10.44 13.54
C CYS A 213 37.01 11.95 13.76
N SER A 214 36.63 12.68 12.72
CA SER A 214 36.32 14.12 12.82
C SER A 214 35.07 14.47 12.01
N ILE A 215 34.29 15.42 12.52
CA ILE A 215 33.21 16.07 11.77
C ILE A 215 33.79 17.41 11.33
N PRO A 216 33.94 17.68 10.02
CA PRO A 216 34.40 18.97 9.53
C PRO A 216 33.50 20.08 10.08
N SER A 217 34.12 21.03 10.77
CA SER A 217 33.47 22.22 11.35
C SER A 217 32.94 23.16 10.28
#